data_AF-A0A7W8A7G5-F1
#
_entry.id   AF-A0A7W8A7G5-F1
#
_cell.length_a   1.000
_cell.length_b   1.000
_cell.length_c   1.000
_cell.angle_alpha   90.00
_cell.angle_beta   90.00
_cell.angle_gamma   90.00
#
_symmetry.space_group_name_H-M   'P 1'
#
loop_
_entity.id
_entity.type
_entity.pdbx_description
1 polymer ?
#
loop_
_entity_poly.entity_id
_entity_poly.type
_entity_poly.pdbx_seq_one_letter_code
_entity_poly.pdbx_strand_id
1 'polypeptide(L)'
;MSNARPWPALVVASVLTLVCAVAAGVAASAAGSELSRGPTAGELAAAAKREVSERWRTWQAGKIFPATLAYSAEQGGQERATRIGISPQTGCQQAVDKKAVKALRSHGCRAVLRATYIDALQGVVVTVGVVALPDELRASRAKAAFPQGGKAVPGLRPVAFQGTVTDRFTAAVRQAGSVRQAGPYLVLTTSGQVDGRPARAVGEQRPTIFAFAAELSERILADLSEPRMPECGAREWRC
;
A
#
# COMPACT_ATOMS: atom_id res chain seq x y z
N MET A 1 -13.40 15.10 81.87
CA MET A 1 -13.89 15.30 80.49
C MET A 1 -13.00 16.34 79.83
N SER A 2 -12.00 15.92 79.05
CA SER A 2 -11.09 16.84 78.37
C SER A 2 -11.68 17.18 77.01
N ASN A 3 -12.14 18.43 76.84
CA ASN A 3 -12.54 18.97 75.54
C ASN A 3 -11.28 19.15 74.70
N ALA A 4 -10.87 18.10 73.98
CA ALA A 4 -9.85 18.20 72.94
C ALA A 4 -10.40 19.12 71.84
N ARG A 5 -9.95 20.38 71.85
CA ARG A 5 -10.32 21.39 70.86
C ARG A 5 -9.99 20.81 69.46
N PRO A 6 -10.96 20.63 68.54
CA PRO A 6 -10.75 19.98 67.24
C PRO A 6 -9.98 20.85 66.24
N TRP A 7 -9.46 21.99 66.68
CA TRP A 7 -8.74 22.97 65.87
C TRP A 7 -7.58 22.40 65.03
N PRO A 8 -6.68 21.53 65.55
CA PRO A 8 -5.60 21.00 64.73
C PRO A 8 -6.13 20.05 63.64
N ALA A 9 -7.18 19.28 63.91
CA ALA A 9 -7.80 18.38 62.93
C ALA A 9 -8.50 19.16 61.81
N LEU A 10 -9.20 20.26 62.15
CA LEU A 10 -9.84 21.15 61.17
C LEU A 10 -8.83 21.91 60.30
N VAL A 11 -7.71 22.33 60.88
CA VAL A 11 -6.62 22.98 60.12
C VAL A 11 -5.97 21.97 59.16
N VAL A 12 -5.67 20.75 59.62
CA VAL A 12 -5.10 19.70 58.77
C VAL A 12 -6.04 19.33 57.63
N ALA A 13 -7.34 19.15 57.91
CA ALA A 13 -8.34 18.87 56.88
C ALA A 13 -8.45 20.01 55.85
N SER A 14 -8.41 21.26 56.28
CA SER A 14 -8.46 22.44 55.39
C SER A 14 -7.21 22.59 54.53
N VAL A 15 -6.03 22.29 55.07
CA VAL A 15 -4.78 22.27 54.31
C VAL A 15 -4.82 21.14 53.27
N LEU A 16 -5.30 19.95 53.65
CA LEU A 16 -5.40 18.81 52.74
C LEU A 16 -6.37 19.08 51.58
N THR A 17 -7.54 19.67 51.84
CA THR A 17 -8.50 20.03 50.79
C THR A 17 -7.95 21.10 49.85
N LEU A 18 -7.22 22.10 50.38
CA LEU A 18 -6.54 23.10 49.56
C LEU A 18 -5.49 22.46 48.64
N VAL A 19 -4.66 21.54 49.16
CA VAL A 19 -3.66 20.81 48.38
C VAL A 19 -4.31 19.96 47.29
N CYS A 20 -5.39 19.22 47.61
CA CYS A 20 -6.14 18.45 46.63
C CYS A 20 -6.77 19.33 45.55
N ALA A 21 -7.34 20.49 45.92
CA ALA A 21 -7.93 21.43 44.98
C ALA A 21 -6.88 22.02 44.02
N VAL A 22 -5.70 22.38 44.53
CA VAL A 22 -4.59 22.86 43.70
C VAL A 22 -4.09 21.76 42.76
N ALA A 23 -3.89 20.54 43.25
CA ALA A 23 -3.47 19.41 42.41
C ALA A 23 -4.49 19.10 41.29
N ALA A 24 -5.79 19.13 41.62
CA ALA A 24 -6.86 18.98 40.64
C ALA A 24 -6.87 20.12 39.61
N GLY A 25 -6.66 21.37 40.05
CA GLY A 25 -6.55 22.52 39.16
C GLY A 25 -5.38 22.42 38.18
N VAL A 26 -4.20 22.00 38.65
CA VAL A 26 -3.01 21.79 37.81
C VAL A 26 -3.25 20.64 36.82
N ALA A 27 -3.79 19.51 37.28
CA ALA A 27 -4.13 18.39 36.40
C ALA A 27 -5.18 18.79 35.34
N ALA A 28 -6.21 19.54 35.74
CA ALA A 28 -7.22 20.06 34.81
C ALA A 28 -6.63 21.06 33.80
N SER A 29 -5.70 21.92 34.22
CA SER A 29 -5.01 22.84 33.30
C SER A 29 -4.09 22.10 32.32
N ALA A 30 -3.38 21.07 32.78
CA ALA A 30 -2.50 20.27 31.94
C ALA A 30 -3.34 19.46 30.93
N ALA A 31 -4.42 18.85 31.38
CA ALA A 31 -5.38 18.16 30.51
C ALA A 31 -6.04 19.13 29.52
N GLY A 32 -6.44 20.32 29.98
CA GLY A 32 -6.99 21.38 29.12
C GLY A 32 -5.98 21.84 28.07
N SER A 33 -4.71 22.00 28.44
CA SER A 33 -3.65 22.39 27.52
C SER A 33 -3.38 21.33 26.46
N GLU A 34 -3.42 20.04 26.82
CA GLU A 34 -3.26 18.93 25.89
C GLU A 34 -4.47 18.79 24.95
N LEU A 35 -5.68 19.07 25.43
CA LEU A 35 -6.89 19.09 24.61
C LEU A 35 -6.93 20.28 23.63
N SER A 36 -6.25 21.39 23.95
CA SER A 36 -6.22 22.59 23.12
C SER A 36 -4.98 22.74 22.25
N ARG A 37 -3.95 21.90 22.44
CA ARG A 37 -2.72 22.02 21.65
C ARG A 37 -2.94 21.49 20.22
N GLY A 38 -2.28 22.13 19.26
CA GLY A 38 -2.18 21.58 17.92
C GLY A 38 -1.36 20.28 17.87
N PRO A 39 -1.50 19.51 16.78
CA PRO A 39 -0.71 18.29 16.60
C PRO A 39 0.78 18.63 16.41
N THR A 40 1.63 17.81 17.00
CA THR A 40 3.07 17.83 16.78
C THR A 40 3.42 17.34 15.38
N ALA A 41 4.63 17.66 14.91
CA ALA A 41 5.15 17.13 13.67
C ALA A 41 5.19 15.57 13.65
N GLY A 42 5.45 14.95 14.80
CA GLY A 42 5.45 13.48 14.94
C GLY A 42 4.05 12.87 14.78
N GLU A 43 3.02 13.50 15.34
CA GLU A 43 1.63 13.08 15.19
C GLU A 43 1.15 13.23 13.74
N LEU A 44 1.48 14.34 13.09
CA LEU A 44 1.19 14.57 11.67
C LEU A 44 1.86 13.52 10.77
N ALA A 45 3.14 13.21 11.03
CA ALA A 45 3.87 12.19 10.28
C ALA A 45 3.29 10.78 10.50
N ALA A 46 2.89 10.46 11.74
CA ALA A 46 2.24 9.19 12.05
C ALA A 46 0.87 9.06 11.35
N ALA A 47 0.09 10.15 11.33
CA ALA A 47 -1.18 10.22 10.62
C ALA A 47 -1.01 10.07 9.10
N ALA A 48 -0.04 10.77 8.49
CA ALA A 48 0.30 10.63 7.07
C ALA A 48 0.68 9.17 6.73
N LYS A 49 1.55 8.55 7.53
CA LYS A 49 1.96 7.15 7.32
C LYS A 49 0.78 6.18 7.45
N ARG A 50 -0.12 6.43 8.40
CA ARG A 50 -1.33 5.63 8.58
C ARG A 50 -2.25 5.74 7.36
N GLU A 51 -2.53 6.95 6.89
CA GLU A 51 -3.35 7.19 5.70
C GLU A 51 -2.79 6.44 4.49
N VAL A 52 -1.49 6.61 4.21
CA VAL A 52 -0.81 5.90 3.11
C VAL A 52 -1.01 4.39 3.25
N SER A 53 -0.85 3.82 4.44
CA SER A 53 -1.01 2.37 4.69
C SER A 53 -2.45 1.84 4.54
N GLU A 54 -3.44 2.73 4.52
CA GLU A 54 -4.86 2.39 4.41
C GLU A 54 -5.41 2.61 2.99
N ARG A 55 -4.68 3.31 2.10
CA ARG A 55 -5.11 3.63 0.72
C ARG A 55 -5.61 2.42 -0.07
N TRP A 56 -4.99 1.25 0.08
CA TRP A 56 -5.43 0.03 -0.62
C TRP A 56 -6.90 -0.34 -0.37
N ARG A 57 -7.48 0.07 0.78
CA ARG A 57 -8.89 -0.18 1.13
C ARG A 57 -9.75 1.07 1.12
N THR A 58 -9.17 2.26 1.27
CA THR A 58 -9.93 3.52 1.32
C THR A 58 -10.08 4.20 -0.04
N TRP A 59 -9.11 4.00 -0.94
CA TRP A 59 -9.21 4.54 -2.30
C TRP A 59 -10.08 3.65 -3.17
N GLN A 60 -10.79 4.27 -4.12
CA GLN A 60 -11.45 3.53 -5.18
C GLN A 60 -10.42 2.75 -6.00
N ALA A 61 -10.73 1.51 -6.37
CA ALA A 61 -9.79 0.66 -7.11
C ALA A 61 -9.33 1.30 -8.43
N GLY A 62 -10.20 2.08 -9.09
CA GLY A 62 -9.86 2.81 -10.31
C GLY A 62 -8.91 3.99 -10.11
N LYS A 63 -8.74 4.47 -8.88
CA LYS A 63 -7.70 5.44 -8.51
C LYS A 63 -6.34 4.75 -8.39
N ILE A 64 -6.30 3.59 -7.71
CA ILE A 64 -5.08 2.77 -7.57
C ILE A 64 -4.60 2.24 -8.94
N PHE A 65 -5.54 1.83 -9.78
CA PHE A 65 -5.28 1.33 -11.11
C PHE A 65 -5.96 2.24 -12.12
N PRO A 66 -5.37 3.35 -12.58
CA PRO A 66 -6.00 4.26 -13.54
C PRO A 66 -6.44 3.57 -14.84
N ALA A 67 -7.41 4.15 -15.55
CA ALA A 67 -7.91 3.61 -16.82
C ALA A 67 -6.82 3.56 -17.91
N THR A 68 -5.87 4.50 -17.89
CA THR A 68 -4.69 4.47 -18.74
C THR A 68 -3.42 4.76 -17.94
N LEU A 69 -2.31 4.16 -18.34
CA LEU A 69 -0.99 4.41 -17.79
C LEU A 69 -0.03 4.72 -18.92
N ALA A 70 0.67 5.85 -18.84
CA ALA A 70 1.72 6.19 -19.80
C ALA A 70 2.98 5.37 -19.56
N TYR A 71 3.68 5.01 -20.63
CA TYR A 71 4.98 4.34 -20.60
C TYR A 71 5.83 4.75 -21.81
N SER A 72 7.14 4.52 -21.70
CA SER A 72 8.10 4.79 -22.76
C SER A 72 8.12 3.64 -23.78
N ALA A 73 7.86 3.93 -25.05
CA ALA A 73 7.86 2.91 -26.10
C ALA A 73 9.30 2.46 -26.42
N GLU A 74 9.47 1.22 -26.87
CA GLU A 74 10.80 0.67 -27.20
C GLU A 74 11.54 1.47 -28.28
N GLN A 75 10.79 2.00 -29.26
CA GLN A 75 11.34 2.78 -30.38
C GLN A 75 11.45 4.27 -30.04
N GLY A 76 11.22 4.65 -28.79
CA GLY A 76 11.15 6.04 -28.33
C GLY A 76 9.74 6.63 -28.39
N GLY A 77 9.52 7.70 -27.63
CA GLY A 77 8.21 8.33 -27.46
C GLY A 77 7.44 7.80 -26.25
N GLN A 78 6.21 8.29 -26.09
CA GLN A 78 5.31 7.92 -25.00
C GLN A 78 4.06 7.26 -25.59
N GLU A 79 3.73 6.09 -25.04
CA GLU A 79 2.52 5.33 -25.35
C GLU A 79 1.67 5.18 -24.09
N ARG A 80 0.46 4.62 -24.23
CA ARG A 80 -0.44 4.38 -23.09
C ARG A 80 -0.96 2.96 -23.09
N ALA A 81 -0.80 2.30 -21.96
CA ALA A 81 -1.44 1.03 -21.69
C ALA A 81 -2.88 1.29 -21.21
N THR A 82 -3.84 0.50 -21.69
CA THR A 82 -5.26 0.62 -21.35
C THR A 82 -5.69 -0.50 -20.41
N ARG A 83 -6.39 -0.14 -19.33
CA ARG A 83 -6.88 -1.10 -18.33
C ARG A 83 -8.04 -1.91 -18.90
N ILE A 84 -7.89 -3.23 -18.95
CA ILE A 84 -8.95 -4.17 -19.35
C ILE A 84 -9.90 -4.45 -18.20
N GLY A 85 -9.38 -4.61 -16.98
CA GLY A 85 -10.22 -4.86 -15.81
C GLY A 85 -9.45 -4.89 -14.50
N ILE A 86 -10.22 -4.89 -13.40
CA ILE A 86 -9.72 -5.01 -12.03
C ILE A 86 -10.34 -6.27 -11.41
N SER A 87 -9.50 -7.11 -10.81
CA SER A 87 -9.96 -8.30 -10.09
C SER A 87 -10.65 -7.92 -8.78
N PRO A 88 -11.85 -8.44 -8.48
CA PRO A 88 -12.47 -8.28 -7.16
C PRO A 88 -11.77 -9.12 -6.07
N GLN A 89 -10.98 -10.12 -6.47
CA GLN A 89 -10.26 -11.00 -5.56
C GLN A 89 -9.00 -10.31 -5.01
N THR A 90 -8.91 -10.21 -3.69
CA THR A 90 -7.82 -9.54 -2.97
C THR A 90 -6.97 -10.47 -2.10
N GLY A 91 -7.24 -11.77 -2.11
CA GLY A 91 -6.55 -12.75 -1.27
C GLY A 91 -5.07 -12.93 -1.62
N CYS A 92 -4.20 -12.85 -0.62
CA CYS A 92 -2.75 -12.94 -0.81
C CYS A 92 -2.29 -14.30 -1.36
N GLN A 93 -2.95 -15.41 -0.98
CA GLN A 93 -2.51 -16.75 -1.37
C GLN A 93 -2.75 -17.02 -2.86
N GLN A 94 -3.89 -16.59 -3.39
CA GLN A 94 -4.29 -16.86 -4.78
C GLN A 94 -3.61 -15.91 -5.77
N ALA A 95 -3.09 -14.78 -5.29
CA ALA A 95 -2.53 -13.75 -6.14
C ALA A 95 -1.08 -14.00 -6.58
N VAL A 96 -0.33 -14.89 -5.91
CA VAL A 96 1.09 -15.16 -6.22
C VAL A 96 1.40 -16.64 -6.35
N ASP A 97 2.57 -16.97 -6.88
CA ASP A 97 3.06 -18.35 -6.91
C ASP A 97 3.27 -18.93 -5.50
N LYS A 98 3.05 -20.25 -5.36
CA LYS A 98 3.13 -20.97 -4.07
C LYS A 98 4.43 -20.68 -3.30
N LYS A 99 5.55 -20.53 -4.01
CA LYS A 99 6.88 -20.23 -3.42
C LYS A 99 6.94 -18.86 -2.73
N ALA A 100 6.13 -17.88 -3.15
CA ALA A 100 6.09 -16.54 -2.56
C ALA A 100 5.05 -16.40 -1.43
N VAL A 101 4.05 -17.29 -1.36
CA VAL A 101 2.94 -17.22 -0.39
C VAL A 101 3.45 -17.20 1.06
N LYS A 102 4.42 -18.07 1.39
CA LYS A 102 4.95 -18.15 2.76
C LYS A 102 5.59 -16.83 3.18
N ALA A 103 6.43 -16.24 2.33
CA ALA A 103 7.08 -14.97 2.63
C ALA A 103 6.08 -13.84 2.81
N LEU A 104 5.09 -13.71 1.91
CA LEU A 104 4.04 -12.69 2.05
C LEU A 104 3.25 -12.85 3.35
N ARG A 105 2.89 -14.08 3.73
CA ARG A 105 2.19 -14.36 4.99
C ARG A 105 3.04 -14.03 6.22
N SER A 106 4.30 -14.45 6.24
CA SER A 106 5.22 -14.18 7.35
C SER A 106 5.45 -12.68 7.58
N HIS A 107 5.29 -11.86 6.54
CA HIS A 107 5.39 -10.41 6.63
C HIS A 107 4.04 -9.69 6.75
N GLY A 108 2.95 -10.43 6.96
CA GLY A 108 1.64 -9.87 7.31
C GLY A 108 0.88 -9.27 6.12
N CYS A 109 0.99 -9.88 4.93
CA CYS A 109 0.20 -9.48 3.75
C CYS A 109 -1.28 -9.31 4.11
N ARG A 110 -1.80 -8.11 3.88
CA ARG A 110 -3.19 -7.72 4.17
C ARG A 110 -4.09 -8.02 2.97
N ALA A 111 -3.62 -7.66 1.77
CA ALA A 111 -4.34 -7.84 0.52
C ALA A 111 -3.38 -7.80 -0.68
N VAL A 112 -3.81 -8.37 -1.81
CA VAL A 112 -3.19 -8.19 -3.11
C VAL A 112 -4.25 -7.78 -4.13
N LEU A 113 -4.30 -6.49 -4.46
CA LEU A 113 -5.18 -5.96 -5.49
C LEU A 113 -4.54 -6.20 -6.87
N ARG A 114 -5.32 -6.46 -7.92
CA ARG A 114 -4.78 -6.74 -9.25
C ARG A 114 -5.62 -6.11 -10.36
N ALA A 115 -4.95 -5.59 -11.38
CA ALA A 115 -5.56 -5.12 -12.61
C ALA A 115 -4.74 -5.58 -13.81
N THR A 116 -5.40 -5.78 -14.96
CA THR A 116 -4.71 -6.17 -16.20
C THR A 116 -4.85 -5.05 -17.23
N TYR A 117 -3.74 -4.76 -17.88
CA TYR A 117 -3.58 -3.75 -18.93
C TYR A 117 -3.16 -4.42 -20.23
N ILE A 118 -3.51 -3.78 -21.34
CA ILE A 118 -2.96 -4.06 -22.67
C ILE A 118 -2.10 -2.86 -23.10
N ASP A 119 -0.97 -3.12 -23.74
CA ASP A 119 -0.13 -2.09 -24.35
C ASP A 119 -0.83 -1.39 -25.54
N ALA A 120 -0.23 -0.31 -26.03
CA ALA A 120 -0.81 0.47 -27.13
C ALA A 120 -0.87 -0.32 -28.44
N LEU A 121 0.14 -1.17 -28.70
CA LEU A 121 0.20 -2.03 -29.89
C LEU A 121 -0.66 -3.29 -29.78
N GLN A 122 -1.29 -3.50 -28.63
CA GLN A 122 -2.15 -4.65 -28.35
C GLN A 122 -1.45 -6.02 -28.50
N GLY A 123 -0.13 -6.06 -28.32
CA GLY A 123 0.68 -7.28 -28.37
C GLY A 123 1.01 -7.86 -26.99
N VAL A 124 1.06 -7.02 -25.96
CA VAL A 124 1.54 -7.37 -24.62
C VAL A 124 0.48 -7.05 -23.56
N VAL A 125 0.13 -8.08 -22.80
CA VAL A 125 -0.73 -7.96 -21.62
C VAL A 125 0.12 -7.93 -20.36
N VAL A 126 -0.26 -7.07 -19.41
CA VAL A 126 0.43 -6.91 -18.13
C VAL A 126 -0.60 -6.94 -17.00
N THR A 127 -0.48 -7.90 -16.08
CA THR A 127 -1.18 -7.83 -14.80
C THR A 127 -0.27 -7.10 -13.81
N VAL A 128 -0.76 -6.01 -13.23
CA VAL A 128 -0.12 -5.28 -12.13
C VAL A 128 -0.81 -5.67 -10.83
N GLY A 129 -0.03 -5.94 -9.79
CA GLY A 129 -0.51 -6.36 -8.47
C GLY A 129 0.05 -5.49 -7.36
N VAL A 130 -0.82 -4.88 -6.57
CA VAL A 130 -0.45 -4.09 -5.38
C VAL A 130 -0.60 -4.97 -4.15
N VAL A 131 0.52 -5.33 -3.52
CA VAL A 131 0.55 -6.04 -2.23
C VAL A 131 0.56 -5.00 -1.12
N ALA A 132 -0.44 -5.05 -0.25
CA ALA A 132 -0.52 -4.21 0.94
C ALA A 132 0.08 -4.95 2.14
N LEU A 133 1.09 -4.34 2.79
CA LEU A 133 1.74 -4.86 3.99
C LEU A 133 1.55 -3.89 5.17
N PRO A 134 1.89 -4.31 6.40
CA PRO A 134 1.65 -3.49 7.58
C PRO A 134 2.53 -2.24 7.65
N ASP A 135 3.76 -2.33 7.16
CA ASP A 135 4.76 -1.27 7.20
C ASP A 135 5.84 -1.50 6.13
N GLU A 136 6.68 -0.49 5.94
CA GLU A 136 7.76 -0.47 4.96
C GLU A 136 8.85 -1.52 5.21
N LEU A 137 9.20 -1.78 6.47
CA LEU A 137 10.22 -2.78 6.79
C LEU A 137 9.74 -4.18 6.38
N ARG A 138 8.47 -4.50 6.65
CA ARG A 138 7.84 -5.76 6.22
C ARG A 138 7.72 -5.83 4.70
N ALA A 139 7.38 -4.73 4.01
CA ALA A 139 7.37 -4.67 2.55
C ALA A 139 8.75 -4.98 1.97
N SER A 140 9.80 -4.28 2.44
CA SER A 140 11.18 -4.50 2.01
C SER A 140 11.64 -5.95 2.21
N ARG A 141 11.35 -6.55 3.37
CA ARG A 141 11.66 -7.97 3.64
C ARG A 141 10.90 -8.93 2.72
N ALA A 142 9.61 -8.67 2.48
CA ALA A 142 8.78 -9.48 1.59
C ALA A 142 9.24 -9.41 0.12
N LYS A 143 9.83 -8.29 -0.30
CA LYS A 143 10.39 -8.09 -1.65
C LYS A 143 11.39 -9.18 -2.03
N ALA A 144 12.17 -9.68 -1.07
CA ALA A 144 13.21 -10.70 -1.28
C ALA A 144 12.66 -12.05 -1.79
N ALA A 145 11.36 -12.28 -1.68
CA ALA A 145 10.71 -13.49 -2.21
C ALA A 145 10.57 -13.49 -3.75
N PHE A 146 10.85 -12.36 -4.40
CA PHE A 146 10.65 -12.15 -5.84
C PHE A 146 11.98 -11.88 -6.56
N PRO A 147 12.14 -12.35 -7.80
CA PRO A 147 13.34 -12.11 -8.59
C PRO A 147 13.45 -10.64 -9.03
N GLN A 148 14.66 -10.08 -8.98
CA GLN A 148 14.93 -8.72 -9.49
C GLN A 148 15.24 -8.70 -11.01
N GLY A 149 15.59 -9.84 -11.60
CA GLY A 149 16.09 -9.96 -12.98
C GLY A 149 15.03 -10.28 -14.03
N GLY A 150 13.82 -9.74 -13.92
CA GLY A 150 12.79 -9.88 -14.96
C GLY A 150 12.08 -11.24 -15.03
N LYS A 151 12.48 -12.23 -14.23
CA LYS A 151 11.86 -13.57 -14.24
C LYS A 151 10.41 -13.51 -13.74
N ALA A 152 9.50 -14.19 -14.44
CA ALA A 152 8.08 -14.23 -14.06
C ALA A 152 7.76 -15.07 -12.81
N VAL A 153 8.63 -16.01 -12.43
CA VAL A 153 8.38 -16.99 -11.35
C VAL A 153 9.58 -17.08 -10.40
N PRO A 154 9.36 -17.06 -9.06
CA PRO A 154 8.09 -16.81 -8.39
C PRO A 154 7.61 -15.37 -8.57
N GLY A 155 6.32 -15.18 -8.82
CA GLY A 155 5.77 -13.86 -9.12
C GLY A 155 4.26 -13.77 -8.96
N LEU A 156 3.71 -12.68 -9.50
CA LEU A 156 2.28 -12.43 -9.54
C LEU A 156 1.58 -13.42 -10.47
N ARG A 157 0.43 -13.94 -10.06
CA ARG A 157 -0.46 -14.71 -10.94
C ARG A 157 -1.29 -13.75 -11.79
N PRO A 158 -1.40 -14.01 -13.11
CA PRO A 158 -2.12 -13.13 -14.00
C PRO A 158 -3.61 -13.16 -13.69
N VAL A 159 -4.31 -12.10 -14.12
CA VAL A 159 -5.76 -12.02 -14.10
C VAL A 159 -6.24 -11.88 -15.53
N ALA A 160 -6.93 -12.91 -16.01
CA ALA A 160 -7.62 -12.90 -17.29
C ALA A 160 -9.06 -12.45 -17.11
N PHE A 161 -9.59 -11.73 -18.10
CA PHE A 161 -11.00 -11.35 -18.17
C PHE A 161 -11.65 -12.05 -19.38
N GLN A 162 -12.63 -12.90 -19.09
CA GLN A 162 -13.35 -13.69 -20.09
C GLN A 162 -14.01 -12.78 -21.14
N GLY A 163 -13.96 -13.21 -22.40
CA GLY A 163 -14.50 -12.42 -23.52
C GLY A 163 -13.68 -11.18 -23.90
N THR A 164 -12.45 -11.04 -23.40
CA THR A 164 -11.53 -9.94 -23.75
C THR A 164 -10.23 -10.47 -24.37
N VAL A 165 -9.39 -9.56 -24.87
CA VAL A 165 -8.03 -9.89 -25.36
C VAL A 165 -7.15 -10.56 -24.30
N THR A 166 -7.50 -10.44 -23.01
CA THR A 166 -6.71 -11.03 -21.90
C THR A 166 -7.15 -12.44 -21.53
N ASP A 167 -8.15 -13.01 -22.20
CA ASP A 167 -8.77 -14.29 -21.80
C ASP A 167 -7.76 -15.45 -21.77
N ARG A 168 -6.77 -15.40 -22.67
CA ARG A 168 -5.70 -16.39 -22.77
C ARG A 168 -4.55 -16.16 -21.80
N PHE A 169 -4.56 -15.09 -21.00
CA PHE A 169 -3.43 -14.72 -20.14
C PHE A 169 -3.36 -15.57 -18.87
N THR A 170 -2.96 -16.82 -19.04
CA THR A 170 -2.85 -17.80 -17.96
C THR A 170 -1.44 -17.81 -17.35
N ALA A 171 -1.28 -18.54 -16.24
CA ALA A 171 0.00 -18.66 -15.56
C ALA A 171 1.14 -19.21 -16.44
N ALA A 172 0.83 -19.97 -17.50
CA ALA A 172 1.80 -20.54 -18.44
C ALA A 172 2.28 -19.53 -19.49
N VAL A 173 1.51 -18.45 -19.72
CA VAL A 173 1.79 -17.40 -20.72
C VAL A 173 2.77 -16.36 -20.19
N ARG A 174 2.88 -16.24 -18.86
CA ARG A 174 3.81 -15.33 -18.20
C ARG A 174 5.24 -15.55 -18.68
N GLN A 175 5.88 -14.48 -19.13
CA GLN A 175 7.25 -14.49 -19.65
C GLN A 175 8.16 -13.57 -18.84
N ALA A 176 7.66 -12.41 -18.45
CA ALA A 176 8.39 -11.47 -17.62
C ALA A 176 7.62 -11.16 -16.33
N GLY A 177 8.36 -10.70 -15.32
CA GLY A 177 7.80 -10.16 -14.10
C GLY A 177 8.77 -9.21 -13.40
N SER A 178 8.23 -8.33 -12.57
CA SER A 178 9.03 -7.38 -11.80
C SER A 178 8.47 -7.18 -10.40
N VAL A 179 9.28 -6.60 -9.53
CA VAL A 179 8.89 -6.17 -8.19
C VAL A 179 9.47 -4.78 -7.91
N ARG A 180 8.64 -3.89 -7.36
CA ARG A 180 9.01 -2.58 -6.81
C ARG A 180 8.44 -2.43 -5.41
N GLN A 181 9.06 -1.57 -4.60
CA GLN A 181 8.66 -1.30 -3.22
C GLN A 181 8.80 0.18 -2.92
N ALA A 182 7.79 0.75 -2.28
CA ALA A 182 7.84 2.06 -1.64
C ALA A 182 6.79 2.10 -0.54
N GLY A 183 7.13 2.68 0.62
CA GLY A 183 6.28 2.64 1.80
C GLY A 183 5.82 1.20 2.12
N PRO A 184 4.56 1.00 2.57
CA PRO A 184 4.05 -0.32 2.96
C PRO A 184 3.59 -1.19 1.78
N TYR A 185 3.97 -0.86 0.54
CA TYR A 185 3.47 -1.52 -0.66
C TYR A 185 4.58 -2.21 -1.45
N LEU A 186 4.25 -3.38 -2.01
CA LEU A 186 4.95 -3.92 -3.17
C LEU A 186 4.07 -3.78 -4.39
N VAL A 187 4.64 -3.39 -5.53
CA VAL A 187 3.96 -3.51 -6.83
C VAL A 187 4.69 -4.55 -7.65
N LEU A 188 3.95 -5.61 -7.97
CA LEU A 188 4.39 -6.73 -8.78
C LEU A 188 3.83 -6.59 -10.17
N THR A 189 4.58 -7.03 -11.18
CA THR A 189 4.03 -7.22 -12.52
C THR A 189 4.26 -8.63 -13.01
N THR A 190 3.37 -9.07 -13.88
CA THR A 190 3.63 -10.19 -14.78
C THR A 190 3.12 -9.86 -16.16
N SER A 191 3.92 -10.20 -17.17
CA SER A 191 3.66 -9.85 -18.56
C SER A 191 3.76 -11.06 -19.47
N GLY A 192 3.02 -11.04 -20.57
CA GLY A 192 3.07 -12.03 -21.64
C GLY A 192 2.38 -11.50 -22.88
N GLN A 193 2.45 -12.26 -23.97
CA GLN A 193 1.83 -11.87 -25.24
C GLN A 193 0.35 -12.22 -25.22
N VAL A 194 -0.43 -11.37 -25.87
CA VAL A 194 -1.89 -11.46 -25.95
C VAL A 194 -2.37 -12.77 -26.59
N ASP A 195 -1.58 -13.36 -27.49
CA ASP A 195 -1.93 -14.57 -28.22
C ASP A 195 -1.94 -15.84 -27.37
N GLY A 196 -1.42 -15.75 -26.14
CA GLY A 196 -1.41 -16.84 -25.17
C GLY A 196 -0.26 -17.82 -25.35
N ARG A 197 0.78 -17.49 -26.13
CA ARG A 197 1.93 -18.40 -26.28
C ARG A 197 2.67 -18.58 -24.94
N PRO A 198 2.95 -19.82 -24.52
CA PRO A 198 3.66 -20.05 -23.28
C PRO A 198 5.14 -19.67 -23.42
N ALA A 199 5.77 -19.26 -22.32
CA ALA A 199 7.18 -18.84 -22.34
C ALA A 199 8.13 -19.88 -22.98
N ARG A 200 7.87 -21.17 -22.76
CA ARG A 200 8.64 -22.29 -23.33
C ARG A 200 8.53 -22.44 -24.86
N ALA A 201 7.50 -21.87 -25.47
CA ALA A 201 7.29 -21.91 -26.91
C ALA A 201 7.90 -20.69 -27.61
N VAL A 202 8.37 -19.69 -26.85
CA VAL A 202 9.14 -18.57 -27.37
C VAL A 202 10.58 -19.03 -27.46
N GLY A 203 11.14 -19.09 -28.66
CA GLY A 203 12.54 -19.48 -28.90
C GLY A 203 13.50 -18.51 -28.21
N GLU A 204 13.88 -17.43 -28.88
CA GLU A 204 14.71 -16.39 -28.27
C GLU A 204 13.86 -15.46 -27.40
N GLN A 205 14.20 -15.36 -26.11
CA GLN A 205 13.53 -14.45 -25.18
C GLN A 205 13.87 -13.01 -25.56
N ARG A 206 12.85 -12.18 -25.77
CA ARG A 206 12.99 -10.74 -26.04
C ARG A 206 12.58 -9.97 -24.79
N PRO A 207 13.48 -9.77 -23.81
CA PRO A 207 13.11 -9.16 -22.53
C PRO A 207 12.68 -7.69 -22.67
N THR A 208 13.13 -7.00 -23.73
CA THR A 208 12.86 -5.58 -23.94
C THR A 208 11.37 -5.29 -24.14
N ILE A 209 10.63 -6.19 -24.82
CA ILE A 209 9.21 -5.95 -25.15
C ILE A 209 8.33 -5.90 -23.90
N PHE A 210 8.85 -6.35 -22.77
CA PHE A 210 8.18 -6.33 -21.47
C PHE A 210 8.73 -5.26 -20.52
N ALA A 211 9.78 -4.52 -20.89
CA ALA A 211 10.47 -3.59 -20.01
C ALA A 211 9.54 -2.49 -19.47
N PHE A 212 8.63 -1.99 -20.32
CA PHE A 212 7.66 -0.96 -19.95
C PHE A 212 6.73 -1.37 -18.78
N ALA A 213 6.57 -2.68 -18.52
CA ALA A 213 5.76 -3.14 -17.40
C ALA A 213 6.31 -2.65 -16.05
N ALA A 214 7.64 -2.46 -15.94
CA ALA A 214 8.24 -1.86 -14.75
C ALA A 214 7.79 -0.40 -14.57
N GLU A 215 7.72 0.38 -15.63
CA GLU A 215 7.26 1.78 -15.59
C GLU A 215 5.79 1.87 -15.14
N LEU A 216 4.94 0.95 -15.58
CA LEU A 216 3.55 0.86 -15.10
C LEU A 216 3.50 0.67 -13.57
N SER A 217 4.37 -0.20 -13.06
CA SER A 217 4.46 -0.49 -11.63
C SER A 217 4.96 0.70 -10.82
N GLU A 218 5.95 1.41 -11.35
CA GLU A 218 6.57 2.58 -10.72
C GLU A 218 5.58 3.75 -10.67
N ARG A 219 4.80 3.96 -11.73
CA ARG A 219 3.75 5.00 -11.77
C ARG A 219 2.64 4.73 -10.75
N ILE A 220 2.15 3.49 -10.65
CA ILE A 220 1.15 3.12 -9.63
C ILE A 220 1.74 3.29 -8.23
N LEU A 221 2.97 2.82 -8.03
CA LEU A 221 3.62 2.87 -6.73
C LEU A 221 3.89 4.32 -6.27
N ALA A 222 4.29 5.21 -7.17
CA ALA A 222 4.53 6.62 -6.86
C ALA A 222 3.28 7.29 -6.30
N ASP A 223 2.14 7.21 -7.00
CA ASP A 223 0.87 7.79 -6.55
C ASP A 223 0.37 7.15 -5.24
N LEU A 224 0.49 5.82 -5.14
CA LEU A 224 0.03 5.10 -3.97
C LEU A 224 0.84 5.40 -2.71
N SER A 225 2.15 5.63 -2.84
CA SER A 225 3.07 5.81 -1.70
C SER A 225 3.40 7.27 -1.37
N GLU A 226 2.99 8.22 -2.21
CA GLU A 226 3.22 9.65 -1.98
C GLU A 226 2.59 10.13 -0.66
N PRO A 227 3.39 10.55 0.33
CA PRO A 227 2.87 11.07 1.58
C PRO A 227 2.13 12.38 1.34
N ARG A 228 0.94 12.52 1.93
CA ARG A 228 0.25 13.82 2.03
C ARG A 228 0.21 14.23 3.49
N MET A 229 0.81 15.36 3.80
CA MET A 229 0.79 15.89 5.17
C MET A 229 -0.64 16.31 5.52
N PRO A 230 -1.16 15.94 6.71
CA PRO A 230 -2.46 16.38 7.15
C PRO A 230 -2.51 17.90 7.27
N GLU A 231 -3.46 18.53 6.59
CA GLU A 231 -3.79 19.94 6.76
C GLU A 231 -4.98 20.04 7.71
N CYS A 232 -4.73 20.49 8.94
CA CYS A 232 -5.76 20.72 9.95
C CYS A 232 -6.67 21.87 9.51
N GLY A 233 -7.79 21.54 8.87
CA GLY A 233 -8.71 22.48 8.22
C GLY A 233 -9.34 21.90 6.95
N ALA A 234 -8.72 20.89 6.34
CA ALA A 234 -9.28 20.16 5.22
C ALA A 234 -10.31 19.11 5.67
N ARG A 235 -11.33 18.82 4.84
CA ARG A 235 -12.44 17.90 5.22
C ARG A 235 -11.97 16.46 5.46
N GLU A 236 -10.86 16.09 4.87
CA GLU A 236 -10.25 14.76 4.93
C GLU A 236 -9.50 14.47 6.25
N TRP A 237 -9.17 15.49 7.05
CA TRP A 237 -8.40 15.34 8.29
C TRP A 237 -9.14 15.93 9.48
N ARG A 238 -9.18 15.18 10.58
CA ARG A 238 -9.65 15.68 11.88
C ARG A 238 -8.46 15.78 12.83
N CYS A 239 -8.07 17.03 13.06
CA CYS A 239 -7.33 17.50 14.21
C CYS A 239 -8.37 18.13 15.14
#